data_AF-A0A2E2HNP9-F1
#
_entry.id   AF-A0A2E2HNP9-F1
#
_cell.length_a   1.000
_cell.length_b   1.000
_cell.length_c   1.000
_cell.angle_alpha   90.00
_cell.angle_beta   90.00
_cell.angle_gamma   90.00
#
_symmetry.space_group_name_H-M   'P 1'
#
loop_
_entity.id
_entity.type
_entity.pdbx_description
1 polymer ?
#
loop_
_entity_poly.entity_id
_entity_poly.type
_entity_poly.pdbx_seq_one_letter_code
_entity_poly.pdbx_strand_id
1 'polypeptide(L)'
;MTTLRVILLLCLAMPLSGASWKAGTAKADITPKKPIWMAGYGGRTEPSDGVLHPLWAKALALQDETGKLGIIISTDTIGLSASIYNSLKLKLAKEYKLTADQVMFNASHTHTGPVMREGLYDIYPLTPERIARIEEYSNRFESEILTITGQAIKNLEPVTLKHGIGITRFGVNRRENKPYSDVPKLIAANALKGPVDHDVPVLAVYKGLSLKAVVFGYACHSTTLSFQKFSGDYAGFTQLALEKSHPGAMALFSPGCGADINPLPRREVHQAERYGNMLAAAVEEVLLQKMNTLKPKLATHIKTIDLEFGALPSDESLASSAKNQNSYRGRWAKRMIELKTAGNLPKTYPYPIQCWRVGNLLWLSMGGEVVVDYSLQFKKEFGSATWVTSYANDVMAYIPTFRVLLEGGYEGQSSMAVYGLPADRWKENVEELVNKGIKQLVSETK
;
A
#
# COMPACT_ATOMS: atom_id res chain seq x y z
N MET A 1 72.58 29.96 -3.47
CA MET A 1 71.75 28.86 -2.91
C MET A 1 70.61 29.47 -2.11
N THR A 2 69.45 29.64 -2.73
CA THR A 2 68.25 30.21 -2.12
C THR A 2 67.32 29.07 -1.72
N THR A 3 67.22 28.80 -0.42
CA THR A 3 66.33 27.78 0.15
C THR A 3 64.89 28.27 0.15
N LEU A 4 64.06 27.67 -0.71
CA LEU A 4 62.62 27.85 -0.74
C LEU A 4 61.98 27.00 0.37
N ARG A 5 61.44 27.64 1.41
CA ARG A 5 60.65 26.96 2.45
C ARG A 5 59.20 26.83 1.96
N VAL A 6 58.79 25.60 1.66
CA VAL A 6 57.39 25.26 1.40
C VAL A 6 56.69 25.06 2.75
N ILE A 7 55.74 25.94 3.07
CA ILE A 7 54.85 25.79 4.22
C ILE A 7 53.70 24.88 3.78
N LEU A 8 53.67 23.66 4.31
CA LEU A 8 52.59 22.70 4.10
C LEU A 8 51.42 23.08 5.05
N LEU A 9 50.39 23.75 4.53
CA LEU A 9 49.13 23.93 5.27
C LEU A 9 48.41 22.58 5.33
N LEU A 10 48.49 21.90 6.48
CA LEU A 10 47.52 20.86 6.83
C LEU A 10 46.18 21.53 7.13
N CYS A 11 45.32 21.65 6.12
CA CYS A 11 43.89 21.88 6.35
C CYS A 11 43.31 20.62 7.00
N LEU A 12 43.21 20.63 8.34
CA LEU A 12 42.31 19.76 9.08
C LEU A 12 40.88 20.07 8.60
N ALA A 13 40.42 19.34 7.60
CA ALA A 13 39.02 19.30 7.23
C ALA A 13 38.28 18.64 8.40
N MET A 14 37.84 19.43 9.38
CA MET A 14 36.78 19.01 10.27
C MET A 14 35.60 18.61 9.36
N PRO A 15 35.08 17.37 9.45
CA PRO A 15 33.85 17.08 8.75
C PRO A 15 32.82 18.01 9.36
N LEU A 16 32.37 19.00 8.58
CA LEU A 16 31.08 19.63 8.86
C LEU A 16 30.09 18.47 8.83
N SER A 17 29.78 17.93 10.00
CA SER A 17 28.63 17.04 10.19
C SER A 17 27.40 17.92 10.03
N GLY A 18 27.15 18.36 8.79
CA GLY A 18 25.90 18.96 8.43
C GLY A 18 24.81 17.99 8.84
N ALA A 19 23.80 18.51 9.52
CA ALA A 19 22.60 17.76 9.82
C ALA A 19 22.14 17.02 8.55
N SER A 20 22.00 15.69 8.65
CA SER A 20 21.72 14.81 7.52
C SER A 20 20.70 13.77 7.93
N TRP A 21 19.93 13.31 6.94
CA TRP A 21 19.08 12.14 7.10
C TRP A 21 19.95 10.93 7.45
N LYS A 22 19.42 10.03 8.27
CA LYS A 22 19.90 8.64 8.28
C LYS A 22 18.83 7.72 7.74
N ALA A 23 19.26 6.64 7.09
CA ALA A 23 18.35 5.58 6.70
C ALA A 23 18.95 4.20 6.91
N GLY A 24 18.09 3.24 7.21
CA GLY A 24 18.45 1.84 7.35
C GLY A 24 17.38 0.96 6.72
N THR A 25 17.79 -0.19 6.22
CA THR A 25 16.95 -1.07 5.41
C THR A 25 17.07 -2.51 5.90
N ALA A 26 15.96 -3.24 5.83
CA ALA A 26 15.92 -4.69 6.08
C ALA A 26 14.75 -5.32 5.33
N LYS A 27 14.87 -6.61 4.99
CA LYS A 27 13.80 -7.36 4.30
C LYS A 27 13.71 -8.79 4.80
N ALA A 28 12.53 -9.37 4.70
CA ALA A 28 12.22 -10.75 5.02
C ALA A 28 11.43 -11.41 3.89
N ASP A 29 11.75 -12.67 3.60
CA ASP A 29 10.96 -13.52 2.71
C ASP A 29 9.70 -13.98 3.46
N ILE A 30 8.57 -13.36 3.11
CA ILE A 30 7.27 -13.68 3.71
C ILE A 30 6.55 -14.79 2.93
N THR A 31 7.13 -15.39 1.89
CA THR A 31 6.47 -16.45 1.10
C THR A 31 6.00 -17.60 2.01
N PRO A 32 4.71 -18.02 1.94
CA PRO A 32 4.23 -19.18 2.66
C PRO A 32 5.04 -20.44 2.34
N LYS A 33 5.43 -21.20 3.37
CA LYS A 33 6.20 -22.44 3.21
C LYS A 33 5.31 -23.68 3.03
N LYS A 34 4.00 -23.53 3.15
CA LYS A 34 2.99 -24.57 2.95
C LYS A 34 1.85 -23.99 2.09
N PRO A 35 1.10 -24.83 1.34
CA PRO A 35 -0.09 -24.38 0.64
C PRO A 35 -1.06 -23.64 1.57
N ILE A 36 -1.54 -22.49 1.12
CA ILE A 36 -2.50 -21.64 1.83
C ILE A 36 -3.36 -20.92 0.78
N TRP A 37 -4.58 -20.57 1.14
CA TRP A 37 -5.47 -19.80 0.27
C TRP A 37 -4.83 -18.46 -0.11
N MET A 38 -5.02 -18.05 -1.37
CA MET A 38 -4.58 -16.75 -1.86
C MET A 38 -5.72 -15.74 -1.74
N ALA A 39 -5.39 -14.52 -1.33
CA ALA A 39 -6.36 -13.46 -1.07
C ALA A 39 -6.84 -12.74 -2.35
N GLY A 40 -7.88 -11.91 -2.24
CA GLY A 40 -8.42 -11.07 -3.30
C GLY A 40 -9.53 -11.69 -4.18
N TYR A 41 -9.33 -12.85 -4.81
CA TYR A 41 -10.30 -13.39 -5.79
C TYR A 41 -11.28 -14.41 -5.21
N GLY A 42 -12.58 -14.10 -5.23
CA GLY A 42 -13.63 -15.01 -4.77
C GLY A 42 -13.95 -16.21 -5.65
N GLY A 43 -13.35 -16.31 -6.83
CA GLY A 43 -13.47 -17.47 -7.71
C GLY A 43 -12.51 -18.61 -7.39
N ARG A 44 -11.65 -18.49 -6.36
CA ARG A 44 -10.65 -19.52 -6.03
C ARG A 44 -11.32 -20.73 -5.36
N THR A 45 -11.01 -21.92 -5.87
CA THR A 45 -11.52 -23.21 -5.37
C THR A 45 -10.49 -24.01 -4.58
N GLU A 46 -9.22 -23.62 -4.65
CA GLU A 46 -8.07 -24.40 -4.14
C GLU A 46 -6.95 -23.48 -3.60
N PRO A 47 -6.00 -24.01 -2.78
CA PRO A 47 -4.90 -23.23 -2.23
C PRO A 47 -3.89 -22.87 -3.32
N SER A 48 -2.86 -22.15 -2.94
CA SER A 48 -1.68 -22.04 -3.81
C SER A 48 -1.06 -23.40 -4.12
N ASP A 49 -0.53 -23.53 -5.34
CA ASP A 49 0.16 -24.71 -5.85
C ASP A 49 1.65 -24.46 -6.14
N GLY A 50 2.13 -23.23 -5.91
CA GLY A 50 3.53 -22.89 -6.13
C GLY A 50 3.87 -21.43 -5.88
N VAL A 51 5.06 -21.06 -6.34
CA VAL A 51 5.64 -19.72 -6.23
C VAL A 51 6.18 -19.35 -7.60
N LEU A 52 5.74 -18.24 -8.19
CA LEU A 52 6.35 -17.69 -9.40
C LEU A 52 7.63 -16.93 -9.03
N HIS A 53 7.57 -16.10 -7.99
CA HIS A 53 8.72 -15.48 -7.35
C HIS A 53 8.40 -15.15 -5.88
N PRO A 54 9.42 -14.96 -5.02
CA PRO A 54 9.18 -14.73 -3.60
C PRO A 54 8.34 -13.46 -3.32
N LEU A 55 7.62 -13.51 -2.21
CA LEU A 55 6.92 -12.39 -1.59
C LEU A 55 7.80 -11.77 -0.51
N TRP A 56 7.92 -10.46 -0.48
CA TRP A 56 8.78 -9.75 0.46
C TRP A 56 8.00 -8.85 1.41
N ALA A 57 8.48 -8.76 2.65
CA ALA A 57 8.28 -7.59 3.49
C ALA A 57 9.59 -6.80 3.56
N LYS A 58 9.50 -5.48 3.41
CA LYS A 58 10.67 -4.58 3.34
C LYS A 58 10.43 -3.40 4.26
N ALA A 59 11.41 -3.07 5.08
CA ALA A 59 11.39 -1.92 5.98
C ALA A 59 12.48 -0.92 5.58
N LEU A 60 12.09 0.35 5.52
CA LEU A 60 12.96 1.51 5.41
C LEU A 60 12.74 2.37 6.65
N ALA A 61 13.75 2.42 7.52
CA ALA A 61 13.80 3.37 8.62
C ALA A 61 14.42 4.67 8.12
N LEU A 62 13.79 5.80 8.43
CA LEU A 62 14.29 7.15 8.22
C LEU A 62 14.45 7.82 9.58
N GLN A 63 15.56 8.52 9.78
CA GLN A 63 15.81 9.35 10.95
C GLN A 63 16.18 10.76 10.51
N ASP A 64 15.48 11.75 11.03
CA ASP A 64 15.76 13.15 10.76
C ASP A 64 16.91 13.70 11.60
N GLU A 65 17.27 14.97 11.42
CA GLU A 65 18.38 15.60 12.15
C GLU A 65 18.18 15.68 13.66
N THR A 66 16.94 15.63 14.13
CA THR A 66 16.56 15.69 15.55
C THR A 66 16.50 14.30 16.20
N GLY A 67 16.69 13.24 15.41
CA GLY A 67 16.59 11.86 15.86
C GLY A 67 15.19 11.26 15.71
N LYS A 68 14.22 11.99 15.15
CA LYS A 68 12.84 11.49 14.96
C LYS A 68 12.83 10.38 13.93
N LEU A 69 12.23 9.24 14.29
CA LEU A 69 12.11 8.06 13.44
C LEU A 69 10.80 8.04 12.66
N GLY A 70 10.86 7.54 11.43
CA GLY A 70 9.73 7.10 10.62
C GLY A 70 10.08 5.79 9.91
N ILE A 71 9.20 4.80 9.97
CA ILE A 71 9.38 3.48 9.34
C ILE A 71 8.36 3.29 8.22
N ILE A 72 8.84 3.08 7.01
CA ILE A 72 8.02 2.68 5.86
C ILE A 72 8.13 1.18 5.71
N ILE A 73 7.01 0.48 5.69
CA ILE A 73 6.94 -0.98 5.54
C ILE A 73 6.16 -1.28 4.28
N SER A 74 6.80 -1.91 3.29
CA SER A 74 6.15 -2.40 2.07
C SER A 74 6.01 -3.91 2.12
N THR A 75 4.87 -4.45 1.72
CA THR A 75 4.61 -5.90 1.74
C THR A 75 3.97 -6.40 0.46
N ASP A 76 4.40 -7.57 -0.01
CA ASP A 76 3.75 -8.31 -1.09
C ASP A 76 2.54 -9.10 -0.55
N THR A 77 1.53 -8.37 -0.07
CA THR A 77 0.27 -8.91 0.46
C THR A 77 -0.95 -8.17 -0.07
N ILE A 78 -2.14 -8.69 0.22
CA ILE A 78 -3.40 -8.01 -0.13
C ILE A 78 -3.65 -6.75 0.71
N GLY A 79 -3.13 -6.66 1.92
CA GLY A 79 -3.55 -5.63 2.89
C GLY A 79 -3.55 -6.18 4.30
N LEU A 80 -3.38 -5.32 5.30
CA LEU A 80 -3.52 -5.72 6.69
C LEU A 80 -4.98 -5.57 7.12
N SER A 81 -5.47 -6.54 7.88
CA SER A 81 -6.73 -6.40 8.62
C SER A 81 -6.51 -5.51 9.86
N ALA A 82 -7.59 -4.96 10.41
CA ALA A 82 -7.57 -4.24 11.68
C ALA A 82 -6.88 -5.03 12.81
N SER A 83 -7.11 -6.34 12.87
CA SER A 83 -6.50 -7.22 13.88
C SER A 83 -4.97 -7.25 13.76
N ILE A 84 -4.44 -7.49 12.56
CA ILE A 84 -2.99 -7.47 12.30
C ILE A 84 -2.41 -6.08 12.54
N TYR A 85 -3.06 -5.03 12.02
CA TYR A 85 -2.59 -3.65 12.17
C TYR A 85 -2.52 -3.23 13.65
N ASN A 86 -3.57 -3.51 14.44
CA ASN A 86 -3.59 -3.18 15.86
C ASN A 86 -2.56 -3.99 16.65
N SER A 87 -2.42 -5.29 16.35
CA SER A 87 -1.38 -6.13 16.96
C SER A 87 0.03 -5.57 16.69
N LEU A 88 0.33 -5.22 15.44
CA LEU A 88 1.63 -4.66 15.06
C LEU A 88 1.90 -3.32 15.76
N LYS A 89 0.92 -2.41 15.83
CA LYS A 89 1.06 -1.15 16.57
C LYS A 89 1.48 -1.39 18.02
N LEU A 90 0.81 -2.31 18.71
CA LEU A 90 1.10 -2.62 20.11
C LEU A 90 2.49 -3.24 20.28
N LYS A 91 2.87 -4.18 19.41
CA LYS A 91 4.17 -4.85 19.46
C LYS A 91 5.32 -3.88 19.15
N LEU A 92 5.19 -3.05 18.11
CA LEU A 92 6.18 -2.04 17.72
C LEU A 92 6.36 -0.95 18.80
N ALA A 93 5.26 -0.49 19.41
CA ALA A 93 5.31 0.43 20.54
C ALA A 93 6.03 -0.18 21.76
N LYS A 94 5.75 -1.45 22.05
CA LYS A 94 6.38 -2.16 23.17
C LYS A 94 7.90 -2.32 22.97
N GLU A 95 8.30 -2.84 21.80
CA GLU A 95 9.67 -3.28 21.51
C GLU A 95 10.59 -2.15 21.06
N TYR A 96 10.09 -1.22 20.23
CA TYR A 96 10.90 -0.17 19.59
C TYR A 96 10.47 1.25 19.97
N LYS A 97 9.48 1.41 20.84
CA LYS A 97 8.93 2.72 21.25
C LYS A 97 8.39 3.57 20.10
N LEU A 98 8.00 2.91 19.00
CA LEU A 98 7.39 3.56 17.85
C LEU A 98 5.92 3.85 18.12
N THR A 99 5.50 5.10 17.90
CA THR A 99 4.08 5.46 17.88
C THR A 99 3.46 5.13 16.53
N ALA A 100 2.14 5.02 16.47
CA ALA A 100 1.43 4.65 15.24
C ALA A 100 1.65 5.65 14.10
N ASP A 101 1.82 6.95 14.40
CA ASP A 101 2.12 7.95 13.38
C ASP A 101 3.49 7.76 12.74
N GLN A 102 4.45 7.15 13.43
CA GLN A 102 5.82 6.91 12.94
C GLN A 102 5.93 5.69 12.03
N VAL A 103 4.88 4.89 11.84
CA VAL A 103 4.93 3.68 11.01
C VAL A 103 3.89 3.79 9.92
N MET A 104 4.33 3.66 8.67
CA MET A 104 3.46 3.62 7.49
C MET A 104 3.55 2.22 6.88
N PHE A 105 2.47 1.46 6.97
CA PHE A 105 2.36 0.16 6.29
C PHE A 105 1.76 0.35 4.91
N ASN A 106 2.35 -0.29 3.90
CA ASN A 106 1.92 -0.26 2.51
C ASN A 106 1.83 -1.70 1.99
N ALA A 107 0.64 -2.18 1.67
CA ALA A 107 0.49 -3.45 0.98
C ALA A 107 0.45 -3.21 -0.53
N SER A 108 1.25 -3.93 -1.32
CA SER A 108 1.20 -3.86 -2.79
C SER A 108 -0.16 -4.24 -3.38
N HIS A 109 -1.01 -4.83 -2.55
CA HIS A 109 -2.35 -5.28 -2.87
C HIS A 109 -2.34 -6.37 -3.96
N THR A 110 -1.33 -7.25 -3.92
CA THR A 110 -1.25 -8.40 -4.83
C THR A 110 -2.36 -9.39 -4.54
N HIS A 111 -3.13 -9.74 -5.57
CA HIS A 111 -4.14 -10.81 -5.52
C HIS A 111 -3.51 -12.21 -5.61
N THR A 112 -2.18 -12.29 -5.68
CA THR A 112 -1.43 -13.54 -5.60
C THR A 112 -0.58 -13.65 -4.34
N GLY A 113 -0.98 -12.97 -3.26
CA GLY A 113 -0.49 -13.18 -1.90
C GLY A 113 -1.42 -14.08 -1.06
N PRO A 114 -0.99 -14.51 0.14
CA PRO A 114 -1.79 -15.37 1.02
C PRO A 114 -2.94 -14.62 1.71
N VAL A 115 -3.98 -15.37 2.07
CA VAL A 115 -4.97 -14.94 3.07
C VAL A 115 -4.30 -14.81 4.43
N MET A 116 -4.58 -13.72 5.12
CA MET A 116 -4.07 -13.41 6.47
C MET A 116 -5.23 -13.29 7.46
N ARG A 117 -4.90 -13.28 8.77
CA ARG A 117 -5.88 -13.22 9.87
C ARG A 117 -6.97 -12.20 9.61
N GLU A 118 -8.21 -12.66 9.66
CA GLU A 118 -9.45 -11.89 9.45
C GLU A 118 -9.55 -11.15 8.11
N GLY A 119 -8.61 -11.38 7.18
CA GLY A 119 -8.63 -10.81 5.85
C GLY A 119 -9.54 -11.62 4.93
N LEU A 120 -10.70 -11.07 4.58
CA LEU A 120 -11.58 -11.61 3.53
C LEU A 120 -12.12 -13.05 3.80
N TYR A 121 -12.36 -13.42 5.06
CA TYR A 121 -12.70 -14.80 5.43
C TYR A 121 -13.97 -15.32 4.73
N ASP A 122 -15.01 -14.49 4.62
CA ASP A 122 -16.28 -14.92 4.00
C ASP A 122 -16.14 -15.26 2.52
N ILE A 123 -15.11 -14.72 1.83
CA ILE A 123 -14.84 -15.02 0.42
C ILE A 123 -14.57 -16.52 0.22
N TYR A 124 -13.97 -17.19 1.20
CA TYR A 124 -13.42 -18.52 1.02
C TYR A 124 -14.13 -19.57 1.89
N PRO A 125 -14.19 -20.85 1.44
CA PRO A 125 -14.70 -21.94 2.25
C PRO A 125 -13.63 -22.37 3.28
N LEU A 126 -13.42 -21.58 4.33
CA LEU A 126 -12.38 -21.83 5.34
C LEU A 126 -12.86 -22.84 6.40
N THR A 127 -12.17 -23.97 6.50
CA THR A 127 -12.33 -24.95 7.60
C THR A 127 -11.47 -24.53 8.81
N PRO A 128 -11.68 -25.08 10.02
CA PRO A 128 -10.83 -24.80 11.18
C PRO A 128 -9.33 -25.04 10.91
N GLU A 129 -8.99 -26.09 10.15
CA GLU A 129 -7.61 -26.37 9.74
C GLU A 129 -7.04 -25.27 8.82
N ARG A 130 -7.83 -24.79 7.85
CA ARG A 130 -7.43 -23.69 6.96
C ARG A 130 -7.23 -22.39 7.74
N ILE A 131 -8.09 -22.12 8.72
CA ILE A 131 -7.95 -20.97 9.62
C ILE A 131 -6.67 -21.11 10.45
N ALA A 132 -6.39 -22.29 11.03
CA ALA A 132 -5.15 -22.51 11.78
C ALA A 132 -3.89 -22.27 10.93
N ARG A 133 -3.92 -22.64 9.63
CA ARG A 133 -2.83 -22.33 8.69
C ARG A 133 -2.67 -20.82 8.45
N ILE A 134 -3.77 -20.09 8.33
CA ILE A 134 -3.78 -18.62 8.20
C ILE A 134 -3.22 -17.97 9.46
N GLU A 135 -3.56 -18.48 10.64
CA GLU A 135 -3.03 -18.00 11.92
C GLU A 135 -1.52 -18.25 12.07
N GLU A 136 -1.04 -19.46 11.73
CA GLU A 136 0.39 -19.80 11.68
C GLU A 136 1.16 -18.81 10.79
N TYR A 137 0.63 -18.55 9.58
CA TYR A 137 1.23 -17.61 8.65
C TYR A 137 1.23 -16.18 9.19
N SER A 138 0.11 -15.71 9.72
CA SER A 138 -0.06 -14.32 10.19
C SER A 138 0.85 -14.03 11.39
N ASN A 139 0.99 -14.98 12.32
CA ASN A 139 1.93 -14.86 13.43
C ASN A 139 3.38 -14.74 12.96
N ARG A 140 3.81 -15.59 12.01
CA ARG A 140 5.14 -15.50 11.41
C ARG A 140 5.33 -14.15 10.70
N PHE A 141 4.36 -13.72 9.91
CA PHE A 141 4.38 -12.44 9.22
C PHE A 141 4.61 -11.29 10.21
N GLU A 142 3.85 -11.22 11.31
CA GLU A 142 4.02 -10.18 12.31
C GLU A 142 5.41 -10.22 12.98
N SER A 143 5.94 -11.40 13.27
CA SER A 143 7.30 -11.56 13.81
C SER A 143 8.38 -11.10 12.84
N GLU A 144 8.22 -11.39 11.54
CA GLU A 144 9.14 -10.91 10.51
C GLU A 144 9.11 -9.39 10.40
N ILE A 145 7.92 -8.77 10.46
CA ILE A 145 7.76 -7.31 10.47
C ILE A 145 8.51 -6.67 11.65
N LEU A 146 8.39 -7.22 12.86
CA LEU A 146 9.14 -6.72 14.02
C LEU A 146 10.65 -6.85 13.80
N THR A 147 11.08 -8.02 13.31
CA THR A 147 12.50 -8.33 13.07
C THR A 147 13.12 -7.35 12.08
N ILE A 148 12.49 -7.15 10.91
CA ILE A 148 13.02 -6.23 9.90
C ILE A 148 12.92 -4.77 10.34
N THR A 149 11.93 -4.40 11.16
CA THR A 149 11.87 -3.06 11.75
C THR A 149 13.09 -2.82 12.65
N GLY A 150 13.38 -3.74 13.57
CA GLY A 150 14.54 -3.63 14.45
C GLY A 150 15.87 -3.62 13.70
N GLN A 151 16.00 -4.44 12.66
CA GLN A 151 17.19 -4.45 11.79
C GLN A 151 17.33 -3.14 11.01
N ALA A 152 16.25 -2.60 10.44
CA ALA A 152 16.30 -1.32 9.74
C ALA A 152 16.73 -0.17 10.66
N ILE A 153 16.25 -0.13 11.91
CA ILE A 153 16.69 0.85 12.92
C ILE A 153 18.17 0.68 13.26
N LYS A 154 18.64 -0.56 13.45
CA LYS A 154 20.06 -0.85 13.74
C LYS A 154 21.00 -0.46 12.59
N ASN A 155 20.49 -0.51 11.36
CA ASN A 155 21.26 -0.24 10.14
C ASN A 155 21.19 1.23 9.68
N LEU A 156 20.80 2.16 10.57
CA LEU A 156 20.74 3.59 10.26
C LEU A 156 22.15 4.14 9.95
N GLU A 157 22.29 4.71 8.76
CA GLU A 157 23.52 5.37 8.31
C GLU A 157 23.21 6.68 7.55
N PRO A 158 24.15 7.64 7.48
CA PRO A 158 23.93 8.91 6.82
C PRO A 158 23.57 8.76 5.33
N VAL A 159 22.54 9.49 4.89
CA VAL A 159 22.02 9.46 3.51
C VAL A 159 21.56 10.85 3.04
N THR A 160 21.34 10.96 1.73
CA THR A 160 20.58 12.06 1.12
C THR A 160 19.25 11.52 0.61
N LEU A 161 18.15 12.18 0.96
CA LEU A 161 16.83 11.89 0.41
C LEU A 161 16.52 12.83 -0.75
N LYS A 162 15.99 12.28 -1.85
CA LYS A 162 15.52 13.04 -3.00
C LYS A 162 14.14 12.59 -3.43
N HIS A 163 13.32 13.51 -3.89
CA HIS A 163 11.99 13.23 -4.42
C HIS A 163 11.84 13.70 -5.87
N GLY A 164 11.15 12.90 -6.68
CA GLY A 164 10.78 13.23 -8.06
C GLY A 164 9.48 12.53 -8.44
N ILE A 165 8.89 12.92 -9.56
CA ILE A 165 7.66 12.33 -10.09
C ILE A 165 7.89 12.02 -11.56
N GLY A 166 7.72 10.74 -11.90
CA GLY A 166 7.74 10.23 -13.27
C GLY A 166 6.33 9.96 -13.77
N ILE A 167 6.23 9.24 -14.88
CA ILE A 167 4.96 8.92 -15.49
C ILE A 167 4.96 7.51 -16.08
N THR A 168 3.86 6.78 -15.91
CA THR A 168 3.59 5.56 -16.69
C THR A 168 2.09 5.38 -16.94
N ARG A 169 1.74 4.68 -18.03
CA ARG A 169 0.39 4.76 -18.64
C ARG A 169 -0.27 3.40 -18.88
N PHE A 170 0.04 2.40 -18.06
CA PHE A 170 -0.61 1.08 -18.20
C PHE A 170 -1.90 0.92 -17.38
N GLY A 171 -2.13 1.78 -16.38
CA GLY A 171 -3.37 1.80 -15.61
C GLY A 171 -4.56 2.26 -16.45
N VAL A 172 -5.66 1.51 -16.40
CA VAL A 172 -6.92 1.80 -17.08
C VAL A 172 -8.06 1.86 -16.07
N ASN A 173 -8.87 2.92 -16.10
CA ASN A 173 -10.05 3.01 -15.25
C ASN A 173 -11.05 1.90 -15.63
N ARG A 174 -11.29 0.97 -14.72
CA ARG A 174 -12.04 -0.25 -15.02
C ARG A 174 -13.56 -0.05 -14.96
N ARG A 175 -14.04 1.10 -14.48
CA ARG A 175 -15.47 1.39 -14.34
C ARG A 175 -16.10 1.68 -15.70
N GLU A 176 -15.41 2.48 -16.51
CA GLU A 176 -15.91 3.00 -17.80
C GLU A 176 -15.47 2.18 -19.02
N ASN A 177 -14.40 1.38 -18.91
CA ASN A 177 -13.77 0.73 -20.07
C ASN A 177 -14.10 -0.77 -20.13
N LYS A 178 -15.39 -1.10 -20.29
CA LYS A 178 -15.90 -2.48 -20.44
C LYS A 178 -16.55 -2.70 -21.82
N PRO A 179 -16.49 -3.93 -22.38
CA PRO A 179 -15.79 -5.11 -21.87
C PRO A 179 -14.26 -4.95 -21.97
N TYR A 180 -13.51 -5.57 -21.05
CA TYR A 180 -12.03 -5.42 -21.00
C TYR A 180 -11.33 -5.93 -22.27
N SER A 181 -11.99 -6.77 -23.08
CA SER A 181 -11.50 -7.23 -24.39
C SER A 181 -11.35 -6.11 -25.42
N ASP A 182 -12.09 -5.00 -25.29
CA ASP A 182 -12.00 -3.87 -26.21
C ASP A 182 -10.95 -2.84 -25.79
N VAL A 183 -10.39 -2.95 -24.58
CA VAL A 183 -9.38 -2.00 -24.08
C VAL A 183 -8.18 -1.83 -25.01
N PRO A 184 -7.60 -2.88 -25.62
CA PRO A 184 -6.54 -2.70 -26.63
C PRO A 184 -6.95 -1.82 -27.81
N LYS A 185 -8.19 -1.93 -28.29
CA LYS A 185 -8.71 -1.07 -29.38
C LYS A 185 -8.92 0.36 -28.89
N LEU A 186 -9.45 0.54 -27.68
CA LEU A 186 -9.64 1.86 -27.08
C LEU A 186 -8.30 2.58 -26.85
N ILE A 187 -7.25 1.86 -26.46
CA ILE A 187 -5.88 2.41 -26.36
C ILE A 187 -5.41 2.88 -27.75
N ALA A 188 -5.54 2.05 -28.79
CA ALA A 188 -5.13 2.41 -30.14
C ALA A 188 -5.90 3.63 -30.72
N ALA A 189 -7.15 3.81 -30.30
CA ALA A 189 -8.00 4.93 -30.68
C ALA A 189 -7.89 6.16 -29.74
N ASN A 190 -7.04 6.11 -28.70
CA ASN A 190 -6.98 7.11 -27.63
C ASN A 190 -8.37 7.45 -27.03
N ALA A 191 -9.18 6.41 -26.81
CA ALA A 191 -10.59 6.49 -26.44
C ALA A 191 -10.91 5.92 -25.05
N LEU A 192 -9.90 5.76 -24.19
CA LEU A 192 -10.11 5.36 -22.79
C LEU A 192 -10.86 6.45 -22.03
N LYS A 193 -11.79 6.03 -21.16
CA LYS A 193 -12.63 6.90 -20.33
C LYS A 193 -12.28 6.79 -18.84
N GLY A 194 -12.75 7.76 -18.06
CA GLY A 194 -12.61 7.80 -16.61
C GLY A 194 -11.27 8.39 -16.14
N PRO A 195 -11.21 8.83 -14.87
CA PRO A 195 -10.00 9.40 -14.31
C PRO A 195 -8.90 8.34 -14.13
N VAL A 196 -7.65 8.74 -14.32
CA VAL A 196 -6.45 7.94 -14.04
C VAL A 196 -5.38 8.87 -13.49
N ASP A 197 -4.64 8.40 -12.48
CA ASP A 197 -3.45 9.06 -11.98
C ASP A 197 -2.22 8.32 -12.55
N HIS A 198 -1.53 8.97 -13.48
CA HIS A 198 -0.37 8.39 -14.19
C HIS A 198 0.96 8.65 -13.49
N ASP A 199 0.95 9.40 -12.39
CA ASP A 199 2.17 9.80 -11.71
C ASP A 199 2.87 8.60 -11.08
N VAL A 200 4.20 8.63 -11.17
CA VAL A 200 5.10 7.69 -10.49
C VAL A 200 5.92 8.49 -9.48
N PRO A 201 5.40 8.73 -8.26
CA PRO A 201 6.19 9.38 -7.22
C PRO A 201 7.35 8.47 -6.79
N VAL A 202 8.53 9.07 -6.60
CA VAL A 202 9.77 8.37 -6.26
C VAL A 202 10.48 9.10 -5.12
N LEU A 203 10.73 8.38 -4.02
CA LEU A 203 11.66 8.78 -2.96
C LEU A 203 12.93 7.96 -3.09
N ALA A 204 14.01 8.60 -3.51
CA ALA A 204 15.33 7.99 -3.64
C ALA A 204 16.18 8.25 -2.39
N VAL A 205 16.82 7.20 -1.89
CA VAL A 205 17.69 7.22 -0.71
C VAL A 205 19.12 6.94 -1.16
N TYR A 206 19.99 7.95 -1.12
CA TYR A 206 21.38 7.85 -1.57
C TYR A 206 22.35 7.76 -0.39
N LYS A 207 23.22 6.75 -0.41
CA LYS A 207 24.43 6.69 0.42
C LYS A 207 25.61 7.16 -0.42
N GLY A 208 26.02 8.42 -0.23
CA GLY A 208 26.94 9.06 -1.15
C GLY A 208 26.33 9.14 -2.55
N LEU A 209 26.93 8.47 -3.54
CA LEU A 209 26.43 8.38 -4.91
C LEU A 209 25.65 7.09 -5.20
N SER A 210 25.68 6.11 -4.29
CA SER A 210 25.01 4.82 -4.48
C SER A 210 23.57 4.88 -4.01
N LEU A 211 22.65 4.34 -4.82
CA LEU A 211 21.26 4.15 -4.40
C LEU A 211 21.20 3.05 -3.33
N LYS A 212 20.74 3.41 -2.12
CA LYS A 212 20.55 2.47 -1.01
C LYS A 212 19.12 1.92 -0.98
N ALA A 213 18.15 2.77 -1.29
CA ALA A 213 16.76 2.37 -1.40
C ALA A 213 15.99 3.30 -2.33
N VAL A 214 14.89 2.81 -2.86
CA VAL A 214 13.92 3.59 -3.62
C VAL A 214 12.52 3.18 -3.20
N VAL A 215 11.72 4.15 -2.75
CA VAL A 215 10.28 3.98 -2.60
C VAL A 215 9.62 4.55 -3.82
N PHE A 216 8.69 3.83 -4.42
CA PHE A 216 7.98 4.27 -5.61
C PHE A 216 6.50 3.94 -5.53
N GLY A 217 5.66 4.73 -6.18
CA GLY A 217 4.21 4.54 -6.21
C GLY A 217 3.64 4.46 -7.61
N TYR A 218 2.45 3.87 -7.71
CA TYR A 218 1.60 3.92 -8.91
C TYR A 218 0.15 3.62 -8.53
N ALA A 219 -0.79 4.36 -9.09
CA ALA A 219 -2.23 4.23 -8.82
C ALA A 219 -2.85 3.12 -9.69
N CYS A 220 -2.61 1.86 -9.34
CA CYS A 220 -3.18 0.71 -10.05
C CYS A 220 -3.29 -0.53 -9.14
N HIS A 221 -4.32 -1.36 -9.35
CA HIS A 221 -4.51 -2.64 -8.67
C HIS A 221 -3.47 -3.68 -9.14
N SER A 222 -2.76 -4.33 -8.22
CA SER A 222 -1.87 -5.49 -8.50
C SER A 222 -2.68 -6.77 -8.84
N THR A 223 -3.35 -6.74 -9.99
CA THR A 223 -4.35 -7.72 -10.43
C THR A 223 -4.10 -8.26 -11.85
N THR A 224 -2.85 -8.21 -12.31
CA THR A 224 -2.51 -8.76 -13.63
C THR A 224 -2.70 -10.28 -13.63
N LEU A 225 -2.30 -10.96 -12.56
CA LEU A 225 -2.29 -12.42 -12.45
C LEU A 225 -3.45 -12.93 -11.58
N SER A 226 -3.93 -14.14 -11.87
CA SER A 226 -4.99 -14.82 -11.09
C SER A 226 -4.83 -16.32 -10.93
N PHE A 227 -3.68 -16.88 -11.30
CA PHE A 227 -3.34 -18.29 -11.08
C PHE A 227 -3.11 -18.62 -9.60
N GLN A 228 -2.71 -19.87 -9.31
CA GLN A 228 -2.49 -20.37 -7.94
C GLN A 228 -1.02 -20.30 -7.47
N LYS A 229 -0.16 -19.52 -8.14
CA LYS A 229 1.23 -19.33 -7.74
C LYS A 229 1.44 -18.01 -7.01
N PHE A 230 2.19 -18.02 -5.91
CA PHE A 230 2.53 -16.80 -5.19
C PHE A 230 3.38 -15.87 -6.05
N SER A 231 3.02 -14.59 -6.07
CA SER A 231 3.79 -13.53 -6.72
C SER A 231 3.38 -12.15 -6.19
N GLY A 232 4.27 -11.18 -6.37
CA GLY A 232 4.00 -9.76 -6.10
C GLY A 232 3.29 -9.05 -7.26
N ASP A 233 2.82 -9.77 -8.27
CA ASP A 233 2.25 -9.22 -9.51
C ASP A 233 3.20 -8.22 -10.20
N TYR A 234 2.71 -7.25 -10.97
CA TYR A 234 3.56 -6.26 -11.63
C TYR A 234 4.41 -5.47 -10.62
N ALA A 235 3.91 -5.23 -9.40
CA ALA A 235 4.64 -4.51 -8.36
C ALA A 235 5.88 -5.30 -7.92
N GLY A 236 5.75 -6.63 -7.79
CA GLY A 236 6.86 -7.55 -7.54
C GLY A 236 7.89 -7.53 -8.67
N PHE A 237 7.44 -7.63 -9.92
CA PHE A 237 8.33 -7.51 -11.09
C PHE A 237 9.07 -6.17 -11.15
N THR A 238 8.39 -5.07 -10.79
CA THR A 238 9.03 -3.74 -10.71
C THR A 238 10.17 -3.74 -9.70
N GLN A 239 9.91 -4.26 -8.49
CA GLN A 239 10.92 -4.34 -7.44
C GLN A 239 12.13 -5.19 -7.87
N LEU A 240 11.88 -6.34 -8.51
CA LEU A 240 12.93 -7.22 -9.03
C LEU A 240 13.78 -6.53 -10.11
N ALA A 241 13.15 -5.79 -11.03
CA ALA A 241 13.84 -5.05 -12.08
C ALA A 241 14.74 -3.95 -11.49
N LEU A 242 14.23 -3.16 -10.54
CA LEU A 242 15.00 -2.09 -9.89
C LEU A 242 16.16 -2.63 -9.05
N GLU A 243 15.94 -3.70 -8.26
CA GLU A 243 17.02 -4.32 -7.45
C GLU A 243 18.08 -5.00 -8.33
N LYS A 244 17.71 -5.44 -9.55
CA LYS A 244 18.66 -5.95 -10.54
C LYS A 244 19.49 -4.82 -11.15
N SER A 245 18.88 -3.69 -11.50
CA SER A 245 19.56 -2.52 -12.07
C SER A 245 20.46 -1.78 -11.07
N HIS A 246 20.10 -1.82 -9.78
CA HIS A 246 20.85 -1.19 -8.69
C HIS A 246 21.25 -2.22 -7.62
N PRO A 247 22.29 -3.04 -7.86
CA PRO A 247 22.72 -4.05 -6.89
C PRO A 247 23.01 -3.45 -5.51
N GLY A 248 22.37 -3.99 -4.48
CA GLY A 248 22.47 -3.52 -3.09
C GLY A 248 21.41 -2.49 -2.69
N ALA A 249 20.67 -1.90 -3.65
CA ALA A 249 19.51 -1.09 -3.35
C ALA A 249 18.31 -1.96 -2.95
N MET A 250 17.42 -1.41 -2.11
CA MET A 250 16.13 -2.01 -1.80
C MET A 250 14.99 -1.22 -2.45
N ALA A 251 14.13 -1.90 -3.23
CA ALA A 251 12.98 -1.26 -3.87
C ALA A 251 11.70 -1.55 -3.08
N LEU A 252 10.96 -0.51 -2.68
CA LEU A 252 9.72 -0.60 -1.89
C LEU A 252 8.56 0.01 -2.68
N PHE A 253 7.44 -0.71 -2.79
CA PHE A 253 6.26 -0.20 -3.46
C PHE A 253 5.28 0.42 -2.46
N SER A 254 4.77 1.61 -2.77
CA SER A 254 3.73 2.33 -2.03
C SER A 254 2.60 2.71 -2.98
N PRO A 255 1.57 1.86 -3.11
CA PRO A 255 0.54 2.02 -4.14
C PRO A 255 -0.25 3.31 -3.98
N GLY A 256 -0.54 3.96 -5.11
CA GLY A 256 -1.42 5.13 -5.15
C GLY A 256 -2.90 4.75 -5.05
N CYS A 257 -3.77 5.75 -4.99
CA CYS A 257 -5.22 5.54 -5.06
C CYS A 257 -5.61 5.02 -6.44
N GLY A 258 -5.70 3.71 -6.60
CA GLY A 258 -5.96 3.04 -7.87
C GLY A 258 -7.01 1.95 -7.77
N ALA A 259 -7.90 2.01 -6.79
CA ALA A 259 -8.86 0.95 -6.52
C ALA A 259 -9.85 0.70 -7.69
N ASP A 260 -10.05 1.70 -8.52
CA ASP A 260 -10.84 1.63 -9.74
C ASP A 260 -9.98 1.54 -11.02
N ILE A 261 -8.68 1.27 -10.88
CA ILE A 261 -7.70 1.22 -11.99
C ILE A 261 -7.07 -0.16 -12.10
N ASN A 262 -7.25 -0.86 -13.22
CA ASN A 262 -6.61 -2.15 -13.48
C ASN A 262 -5.47 -2.04 -14.51
N PRO A 263 -4.48 -2.95 -14.47
CA PRO A 263 -3.58 -3.19 -15.59
C PRO A 263 -4.34 -4.00 -16.63
N LEU A 264 -4.51 -3.46 -17.85
CA LEU A 264 -5.24 -4.12 -18.94
C LEU A 264 -4.43 -4.07 -20.24
N PRO A 265 -4.33 -5.18 -21.01
CA PRO A 265 -4.85 -6.53 -20.73
C PRO A 265 -4.19 -7.22 -19.52
N ARG A 266 -4.77 -8.35 -19.09
CA ARG A 266 -4.30 -9.11 -17.91
C ARG A 266 -4.47 -10.61 -18.12
N ARG A 267 -4.01 -11.40 -17.15
CA ARG A 267 -4.03 -12.88 -17.00
C ARG A 267 -2.79 -13.62 -17.48
N GLU A 268 -1.80 -12.93 -18.02
CA GLU A 268 -0.57 -13.57 -18.51
C GLU A 268 0.68 -13.05 -17.77
N VAL A 269 1.62 -13.95 -17.48
CA VAL A 269 2.87 -13.61 -16.76
C VAL A 269 3.66 -12.53 -17.48
N HIS A 270 3.78 -12.62 -18.81
CA HIS A 270 4.52 -11.64 -19.60
C HIS A 270 3.90 -10.23 -19.54
N GLN A 271 2.58 -10.12 -19.28
CA GLN A 271 1.92 -8.82 -19.10
C GLN A 271 2.30 -8.22 -17.74
N ALA A 272 2.31 -9.04 -16.68
CA ALA A 272 2.73 -8.58 -15.35
C ALA A 272 4.20 -8.13 -15.36
N GLU A 273 5.07 -8.88 -16.02
CA GLU A 273 6.47 -8.52 -16.22
C GLU A 273 6.61 -7.24 -17.06
N ARG A 274 5.85 -7.12 -18.16
CA ARG A 274 5.82 -5.90 -18.99
C ARG A 274 5.42 -4.67 -18.17
N TYR A 275 4.34 -4.74 -17.40
CA TYR A 275 3.91 -3.60 -16.57
C TYR A 275 4.91 -3.29 -15.47
N GLY A 276 5.53 -4.32 -14.89
CA GLY A 276 6.61 -4.15 -13.92
C GLY A 276 7.81 -3.41 -14.51
N ASN A 277 8.23 -3.79 -15.72
CA ASN A 277 9.32 -3.13 -16.43
C ASN A 277 8.93 -1.69 -16.88
N MET A 278 7.68 -1.45 -17.27
CA MET A 278 7.18 -0.10 -17.59
C MET A 278 7.22 0.82 -16.37
N LEU A 279 6.88 0.32 -15.18
CA LEU A 279 6.97 1.09 -13.94
C LEU A 279 8.43 1.29 -13.52
N ALA A 280 9.27 0.25 -13.63
CA ALA A 280 10.70 0.35 -13.33
C ALA A 280 11.38 1.38 -14.22
N ALA A 281 11.11 1.38 -15.53
CA ALA A 281 11.64 2.38 -16.46
C ALA A 281 11.23 3.80 -16.06
N ALA A 282 9.97 4.03 -15.65
CA ALA A 282 9.53 5.33 -15.17
C ALA A 282 10.27 5.78 -13.90
N VAL A 283 10.60 4.84 -13.00
CA VAL A 283 11.43 5.13 -11.81
C VAL A 283 12.87 5.46 -12.22
N GLU A 284 13.47 4.68 -13.12
CA GLU A 284 14.84 4.93 -13.62
C GLU A 284 14.96 6.30 -14.27
N GLU A 285 14.00 6.70 -15.10
CA GLU A 285 13.94 8.03 -15.70
C GLU A 285 13.94 9.13 -14.64
N VAL A 286 13.22 8.95 -13.54
CA VAL A 286 13.22 9.92 -12.42
C VAL A 286 14.58 9.97 -11.72
N LEU A 287 15.24 8.83 -11.53
CA LEU A 287 16.55 8.76 -10.89
C LEU A 287 17.64 9.47 -11.71
N LEU A 288 17.49 9.54 -13.03
CA LEU A 288 18.37 10.27 -13.95
C LEU A 288 18.11 11.78 -14.00
N GLN A 289 16.92 12.22 -13.55
CA GLN A 289 16.54 13.63 -13.54
C GLN A 289 17.14 14.41 -12.36
N LYS A 290 17.07 15.75 -12.46
CA LYS A 290 17.35 16.63 -11.32
C LYS A 290 16.20 16.56 -10.31
N MET A 291 16.30 15.61 -9.39
CA MET A 291 15.34 15.44 -8.28
C MET A 291 15.48 16.53 -7.21
N ASN A 292 14.42 16.75 -6.44
CA ASN A 292 14.39 17.68 -5.31
C ASN A 292 15.03 17.03 -4.07
N THR A 293 16.13 17.59 -3.57
CA THR A 293 16.74 17.16 -2.31
C THR A 293 15.86 17.57 -1.12
N LEU A 294 15.50 16.62 -0.26
CA LEU A 294 14.64 16.85 0.89
C LEU A 294 15.45 17.23 2.12
N LYS A 295 15.03 18.30 2.82
CA LYS A 295 15.62 18.72 4.10
C LYS A 295 15.46 17.64 5.17
N PRO A 296 16.43 17.45 6.09
CA PRO A 296 16.42 16.43 7.15
C PRO A 296 15.46 16.73 8.30
N LYS A 297 14.18 16.96 7.97
CA LYS A 297 13.10 17.22 8.93
C LYS A 297 11.96 16.22 8.69
N LEU A 298 11.52 15.53 9.73
CA LEU A 298 10.39 14.62 9.67
C LEU A 298 9.24 15.12 10.55
N ALA A 299 8.03 15.19 9.98
CA ALA A 299 6.80 15.33 10.76
C ALA A 299 5.85 14.18 10.40
N THR A 300 5.15 13.66 11.39
CA THR A 300 4.32 12.46 11.28
C THR A 300 3.10 12.67 12.15
N HIS A 301 1.91 12.45 11.60
CA HIS A 301 0.66 12.40 12.35
C HIS A 301 -0.25 11.32 11.75
N ILE A 302 -1.02 10.67 12.61
CA ILE A 302 -2.07 9.74 12.24
C ILE A 302 -3.36 10.10 12.96
N LYS A 303 -4.48 9.87 12.30
CA LYS A 303 -5.82 9.96 12.87
C LYS A 303 -6.64 8.76 12.49
N THR A 304 -7.60 8.47 13.36
CA THR A 304 -8.72 7.60 13.06
C THR A 304 -9.96 8.46 12.96
N ILE A 305 -10.68 8.36 11.84
CA ILE A 305 -12.00 8.98 11.68
C ILE A 305 -13.06 7.88 11.61
N ASP A 306 -14.23 8.13 12.19
CA ASP A 306 -15.33 7.17 12.13
C ASP A 306 -16.07 7.33 10.80
N LEU A 307 -15.95 6.34 9.91
CA LEU A 307 -16.75 6.28 8.69
C LEU A 307 -18.08 5.59 8.98
N GLU A 308 -19.18 6.22 8.60
CA GLU A 308 -20.52 5.70 8.83
C GLU A 308 -20.92 4.67 7.77
N PHE A 309 -21.50 3.55 8.21
CA PHE A 309 -22.14 2.61 7.30
C PHE A 309 -23.44 3.18 6.75
N GLY A 310 -23.78 2.78 5.52
CA GLY A 310 -25.10 3.03 4.94
C GLY A 310 -26.18 2.19 5.60
N ALA A 311 -27.33 2.06 4.92
CA ALA A 311 -28.40 1.20 5.38
C ALA A 311 -27.90 -0.25 5.55
N LEU A 312 -28.25 -0.85 6.70
CA LEU A 312 -27.98 -2.26 6.94
C LEU A 312 -28.95 -3.12 6.09
N PRO A 313 -28.52 -4.31 5.64
CA PRO A 313 -29.39 -5.25 4.95
C PRO A 313 -30.63 -5.61 5.79
N SER A 314 -31.76 -5.83 5.13
CA SER A 314 -32.98 -6.30 5.79
C SER A 314 -32.83 -7.75 6.28
N ASP A 315 -33.59 -8.12 7.31
CA ASP A 315 -33.61 -9.50 7.82
C ASP A 315 -34.02 -10.50 6.74
N GLU A 316 -34.97 -10.12 5.88
CA GLU A 316 -35.38 -10.93 4.73
C GLU A 316 -34.22 -11.14 3.74
N SER A 317 -33.47 -10.09 3.41
CA SER A 317 -32.33 -10.17 2.49
C SER A 317 -31.20 -11.04 3.04
N LEU A 318 -30.89 -10.89 4.33
CA LEU A 318 -29.91 -11.74 5.02
C LEU A 318 -30.37 -13.19 5.06
N ALA A 319 -31.61 -13.45 5.48
CA ALA A 319 -32.16 -14.80 5.55
C ALA A 319 -32.19 -15.48 4.16
N SER A 320 -32.53 -14.73 3.11
CA SER A 320 -32.50 -15.23 1.73
C SER A 320 -31.08 -15.59 1.29
N SER A 321 -30.12 -14.68 1.46
CA SER A 321 -28.72 -14.89 1.09
C SER A 321 -28.10 -16.07 1.85
N ALA A 322 -28.41 -16.20 3.15
CA ALA A 322 -27.89 -17.24 4.02
C ALA A 322 -28.31 -18.66 3.60
N LYS A 323 -29.31 -18.83 2.73
CA LYS A 323 -29.70 -20.16 2.18
C LYS A 323 -28.59 -20.80 1.34
N ASN A 324 -27.70 -20.01 0.73
CA ASN A 324 -26.62 -20.51 -0.13
C ASN A 324 -25.22 -20.28 0.49
N GLN A 325 -24.84 -21.13 1.44
CA GLN A 325 -23.52 -21.10 2.09
C GLN A 325 -22.33 -21.46 1.17
N ASN A 326 -22.58 -21.93 -0.05
CA ASN A 326 -21.53 -22.15 -1.04
C ASN A 326 -21.04 -20.80 -1.62
N SER A 327 -21.90 -19.79 -1.65
CA SER A 327 -21.52 -18.42 -2.04
C SER A 327 -20.90 -17.66 -0.87
N TYR A 328 -19.98 -16.73 -1.15
CA TYR A 328 -19.44 -15.84 -0.12
C TYR A 328 -20.52 -14.96 0.50
N ARG A 329 -21.51 -14.52 -0.31
CA ARG A 329 -22.65 -13.73 0.18
C ARG A 329 -23.49 -14.52 1.19
N GLY A 330 -23.67 -15.82 1.02
CA GLY A 330 -24.37 -16.64 2.01
C GLY A 330 -23.60 -16.81 3.31
N ARG A 331 -22.29 -17.05 3.25
CA ARG A 331 -21.43 -17.11 4.45
C ARG A 331 -21.43 -15.80 5.22
N TRP A 332 -21.22 -14.69 4.51
CA TRP A 332 -21.34 -13.34 5.06
C TRP A 332 -22.70 -13.11 5.72
N ALA A 333 -23.80 -13.43 5.03
CA ALA A 333 -25.14 -13.19 5.54
C ALA A 333 -25.43 -13.99 6.82
N LYS A 334 -24.98 -15.25 6.89
CA LYS A 334 -25.07 -16.07 8.12
C LYS A 334 -24.33 -15.41 9.27
N ARG A 335 -23.09 -14.97 9.06
CA ARG A 335 -22.29 -14.28 10.09
C ARG A 335 -22.93 -12.95 10.51
N MET A 336 -23.54 -12.21 9.58
CA MET A 336 -24.28 -10.98 9.90
C MET A 336 -25.49 -11.24 10.78
N ILE A 337 -26.24 -12.30 10.53
CA ILE A 337 -27.37 -12.70 11.40
C ILE A 337 -26.86 -13.00 12.81
N GLU A 338 -25.77 -13.77 12.95
CA GLU A 338 -25.16 -14.09 14.24
C GLU A 338 -24.70 -12.82 15.00
N LEU A 339 -24.02 -11.89 14.32
CA LEU A 339 -23.61 -10.61 14.90
C LEU A 339 -24.80 -9.74 15.29
N LYS A 340 -25.85 -9.72 14.47
CA LYS A 340 -27.10 -8.98 14.76
C LYS A 340 -27.76 -9.51 16.03
N THR A 341 -27.90 -10.84 16.14
CA THR A 341 -28.49 -11.50 17.32
C THR A 341 -27.67 -11.25 18.58
N ALA A 342 -26.34 -11.17 18.47
CA ALA A 342 -25.46 -10.85 19.58
C ALA A 342 -25.44 -9.35 19.97
N GLY A 343 -26.15 -8.48 19.25
CA GLY A 343 -26.13 -7.02 19.49
C GLY A 343 -24.83 -6.32 19.08
N ASN A 344 -24.00 -6.96 18.26
CA ASN A 344 -22.62 -6.54 17.95
C ASN A 344 -22.46 -6.02 16.51
N LEU A 345 -23.49 -5.38 15.94
CA LEU A 345 -23.36 -4.73 14.62
C LEU A 345 -22.84 -3.30 14.77
N PRO A 346 -21.60 -3.00 14.31
CA PRO A 346 -21.07 -1.65 14.37
C PRO A 346 -21.82 -0.74 13.39
N LYS A 347 -21.97 0.53 13.76
CA LYS A 347 -22.55 1.58 12.90
C LYS A 347 -21.49 2.39 12.15
N THR A 348 -20.26 2.33 12.64
CA THR A 348 -19.11 3.05 12.08
C THR A 348 -17.91 2.11 11.96
N TYR A 349 -16.92 2.53 11.17
CA TYR A 349 -15.62 1.89 11.09
C TYR A 349 -14.51 2.89 11.45
N PRO A 350 -13.55 2.53 12.33
CA PRO A 350 -12.43 3.39 12.70
C PRO A 350 -11.38 3.44 11.58
N TYR A 351 -11.52 4.39 10.66
CA TYR A 351 -10.71 4.49 9.44
C TYR A 351 -9.42 5.28 9.66
N PRO A 352 -8.23 4.68 9.45
CA PRO A 352 -6.95 5.36 9.63
C PRO A 352 -6.58 6.24 8.42
N ILE A 353 -6.19 7.48 8.71
CA ILE A 353 -5.56 8.42 7.77
C ILE A 353 -4.25 8.95 8.39
N GLN A 354 -3.20 9.04 7.60
CA GLN A 354 -1.86 9.42 8.06
C GLN A 354 -1.23 10.44 7.12
N CYS A 355 -0.48 11.40 7.69
CA CYS A 355 0.21 12.46 6.99
C CYS A 355 1.65 12.51 7.48
N TRP A 356 2.57 12.42 6.53
CA TRP A 356 3.99 12.62 6.75
C TRP A 356 4.46 13.86 5.98
N ARG A 357 5.39 14.60 6.59
CA ARG A 357 6.26 15.53 5.87
C ARG A 357 7.68 15.03 5.96
N VAL A 358 8.24 14.66 4.81
CA VAL A 358 9.64 14.27 4.66
C VAL A 358 10.36 15.44 3.99
N GLY A 359 10.99 16.29 4.79
CA GLY A 359 11.41 17.62 4.33
C GLY A 359 10.22 18.42 3.84
N ASN A 360 10.19 18.74 2.55
CA ASN A 360 9.09 19.46 1.90
C ASN A 360 8.09 18.54 1.16
N LEU A 361 8.33 17.22 1.10
CA LEU A 361 7.38 16.27 0.52
C LEU A 361 6.19 16.09 1.47
N LEU A 362 4.98 16.43 1.01
CA LEU A 362 3.74 16.06 1.67
C LEU A 362 3.31 14.67 1.20
N TRP A 363 3.20 13.73 2.14
CA TRP A 363 2.80 12.36 1.87
C TRP A 363 1.57 12.00 2.69
N LEU A 364 0.45 11.77 1.99
CA LEU A 364 -0.81 11.33 2.56
C LEU A 364 -0.95 9.82 2.35
N SER A 365 -1.33 9.10 3.39
CA SER A 365 -1.57 7.66 3.34
C SER A 365 -2.92 7.33 3.95
N MET A 366 -3.68 6.47 3.27
CA MET A 366 -5.08 6.22 3.53
C MET A 366 -5.34 4.71 3.57
N GLY A 367 -6.14 4.28 4.55
CA GLY A 367 -6.63 2.91 4.63
C GLY A 367 -7.52 2.50 3.47
N GLY A 368 -7.76 1.20 3.35
CA GLY A 368 -8.67 0.65 2.34
C GLY A 368 -8.19 0.79 0.89
N GLU A 369 -9.07 0.41 -0.03
CA GLU A 369 -8.89 0.53 -1.47
C GLU A 369 -9.51 1.84 -1.95
N VAL A 370 -8.68 2.87 -2.02
CA VAL A 370 -9.09 4.25 -2.28
C VAL A 370 -9.14 4.50 -3.79
N VAL A 371 -10.26 5.05 -4.26
CA VAL A 371 -10.44 5.39 -5.69
C VAL A 371 -9.60 6.59 -6.09
N VAL A 372 -9.27 6.68 -7.38
CA VAL A 372 -8.31 7.63 -7.94
C VAL A 372 -8.64 9.11 -7.72
N ASP A 373 -9.93 9.43 -7.61
CA ASP A 373 -10.45 10.78 -7.40
C ASP A 373 -9.78 11.49 -6.22
N TYR A 374 -9.55 10.79 -5.10
CA TYR A 374 -8.90 11.38 -3.91
C TYR A 374 -7.46 11.81 -4.21
N SER A 375 -6.70 11.00 -4.96
CA SER A 375 -5.33 11.35 -5.33
C SER A 375 -5.30 12.62 -6.18
N LEU A 376 -6.14 12.67 -7.22
CA LEU A 376 -6.24 13.82 -8.12
C LEU A 376 -6.71 15.07 -7.38
N GLN A 377 -7.69 14.94 -6.50
CA GLN A 377 -8.20 16.03 -5.67
C GLN A 377 -7.12 16.58 -4.74
N PHE A 378 -6.44 15.72 -3.97
CA PHE A 378 -5.45 16.18 -2.99
C PHE A 378 -4.18 16.73 -3.63
N LYS A 379 -3.78 16.23 -4.80
CA LYS A 379 -2.71 16.86 -5.60
C LYS A 379 -3.12 18.26 -6.08
N LYS A 380 -4.37 18.44 -6.51
CA LYS A 380 -4.89 19.76 -6.89
C LYS A 380 -4.93 20.71 -5.68
N GLU A 381 -5.31 20.21 -4.51
CA GLU A 381 -5.50 21.02 -3.30
C GLU A 381 -4.17 21.37 -2.60
N PHE A 382 -3.26 20.41 -2.44
CA PHE A 382 -2.04 20.57 -1.65
C PHE A 382 -0.76 20.68 -2.48
N GLY A 383 -0.86 20.57 -3.80
CA GLY A 383 0.23 20.72 -4.75
C GLY A 383 0.51 19.43 -5.53
N SER A 384 0.91 19.56 -6.79
CA SER A 384 1.16 18.42 -7.68
C SER A 384 2.25 17.46 -7.19
N ALA A 385 3.11 17.90 -6.26
CA ALA A 385 4.12 17.08 -5.62
C ALA A 385 3.60 16.22 -4.45
N THR A 386 2.32 16.36 -4.06
CA THR A 386 1.73 15.56 -2.98
C THR A 386 1.66 14.08 -3.39
N TRP A 387 2.26 13.22 -2.56
CA TRP A 387 2.14 11.77 -2.73
C TRP A 387 0.94 11.28 -1.95
N VAL A 388 -0.04 10.70 -2.64
CA VAL A 388 -1.20 10.06 -2.02
C VAL A 388 -1.11 8.55 -2.17
N THR A 389 -1.14 7.83 -1.06
CA THR A 389 -1.01 6.37 -0.97
C THR A 389 -2.30 5.75 -0.46
N SER A 390 -2.67 4.62 -1.05
CA SER A 390 -3.79 3.77 -0.65
C SER A 390 -3.27 2.43 -0.11
N TYR A 391 -4.17 1.53 0.30
CA TYR A 391 -3.83 0.21 0.84
C TYR A 391 -2.89 0.28 2.04
N ALA A 392 -2.96 1.40 2.76
CA ALA A 392 -2.04 1.72 3.84
C ALA A 392 -2.65 1.37 5.20
N ASN A 393 -1.84 0.90 6.14
CA ASN A 393 -2.30 0.55 7.48
C ASN A 393 -3.40 -0.53 7.46
N ASP A 394 -4.66 -0.18 7.63
CA ASP A 394 -5.81 -1.09 7.63
C ASP A 394 -6.52 -1.07 6.27
N VAL A 395 -6.82 -2.24 5.69
CA VAL A 395 -7.49 -2.39 4.38
C VAL A 395 -8.84 -3.09 4.57
N MET A 396 -9.85 -2.29 4.90
CA MET A 396 -11.17 -2.76 5.34
C MET A 396 -12.26 -2.75 4.28
N ALA A 397 -12.13 -1.93 3.23
CA ALA A 397 -13.10 -1.83 2.15
C ALA A 397 -12.53 -0.97 1.02
N TYR A 398 -13.32 -0.85 -0.05
CA TYR A 398 -13.20 0.27 -0.98
C TYR A 398 -13.60 1.58 -0.31
N ILE A 399 -12.89 2.67 -0.60
CA ILE A 399 -13.20 4.02 -0.15
C ILE A 399 -13.58 4.85 -1.38
N PRO A 400 -14.88 4.95 -1.70
CA PRO A 400 -15.37 5.69 -2.85
C PRO A 400 -15.42 7.20 -2.56
N THR A 401 -15.38 8.00 -3.61
CA THR A 401 -15.94 9.36 -3.59
C THR A 401 -17.45 9.31 -3.75
N PHE A 402 -18.14 10.42 -3.49
CA PHE A 402 -19.57 10.56 -3.69
C PHE A 402 -19.96 10.23 -5.13
N ARG A 403 -19.16 10.63 -6.13
CA ARG A 403 -19.33 10.23 -7.54
C ARG A 403 -19.40 8.72 -7.70
N VAL A 404 -18.37 8.00 -7.23
CA VAL A 404 -18.29 6.53 -7.35
C VAL A 404 -19.42 5.84 -6.57
N LEU A 405 -19.80 6.40 -5.43
CA LEU A 405 -20.89 5.89 -4.60
C LEU A 405 -22.26 6.04 -5.28
N LEU A 406 -22.50 7.13 -6.01
CA LEU A 406 -23.72 7.34 -6.81
C LEU A 406 -23.77 6.46 -8.06
N GLU A 407 -22.65 6.27 -8.74
CA GLU A 407 -22.55 5.33 -9.88
C GLU A 407 -22.78 3.87 -9.46
N GLY A 408 -22.56 3.56 -8.17
CA GLY A 408 -22.72 2.22 -7.62
C GLY A 408 -21.67 1.22 -8.14
N GLY A 409 -22.11 -0.01 -8.39
CA GLY A 409 -21.24 -1.08 -8.86
C GLY A 409 -20.39 -1.72 -7.75
N TYR A 410 -19.21 -2.23 -8.10
CA TYR A 410 -18.39 -2.99 -7.15
C TYR A 410 -17.84 -2.11 -6.03
N GLU A 411 -17.11 -1.05 -6.40
CA GLU A 411 -16.43 -0.14 -5.48
C GLU A 411 -17.39 0.73 -4.65
N GLY A 412 -18.55 1.11 -5.23
CA GLY A 412 -19.50 2.02 -4.61
C GLY A 412 -20.65 1.34 -3.84
N GLN A 413 -20.96 0.07 -4.11
CA GLN A 413 -22.22 -0.53 -3.65
C GLN A 413 -22.17 -1.98 -3.17
N SER A 414 -21.19 -2.81 -3.55
CA SER A 414 -21.33 -4.26 -3.33
C SER A 414 -20.11 -4.98 -2.78
N SER A 415 -18.96 -4.30 -2.68
CA SER A 415 -17.69 -4.88 -2.24
C SER A 415 -17.63 -5.15 -0.73
N MET A 416 -18.35 -4.42 0.11
CA MET A 416 -18.19 -4.47 1.57
C MET A 416 -18.35 -5.87 2.19
N ALA A 417 -19.25 -6.68 1.64
CA ALA A 417 -19.46 -8.05 2.10
C ALA A 417 -18.21 -8.93 1.97
N VAL A 418 -17.33 -8.66 1.00
CA VAL A 418 -16.10 -9.45 0.80
C VAL A 418 -15.07 -9.19 1.91
N TYR A 419 -15.11 -8.01 2.54
CA TYR A 419 -14.34 -7.68 3.75
C TYR A 419 -15.06 -8.01 5.04
N GLY A 420 -16.29 -8.54 4.93
CA GLY A 420 -17.06 -8.92 6.08
C GLY A 420 -17.74 -7.77 6.83
N LEU A 421 -17.90 -6.61 6.20
CA LEU A 421 -18.56 -5.45 6.80
C LEU A 421 -20.09 -5.59 6.80
N PRO A 422 -20.81 -4.92 7.73
CA PRO A 422 -22.24 -5.16 7.96
C PRO A 422 -23.19 -4.44 7.01
N ALA A 423 -22.67 -3.60 6.12
CA ALA A 423 -23.44 -2.87 5.12
C ALA A 423 -22.93 -3.19 3.72
N ASP A 424 -23.71 -2.79 2.71
CA ASP A 424 -23.32 -2.91 1.30
C ASP A 424 -22.45 -1.72 0.84
N ARG A 425 -22.64 -0.55 1.45
CA ARG A 425 -21.87 0.67 1.15
C ARG A 425 -21.72 1.58 2.37
N TRP A 426 -20.80 2.53 2.25
CA TRP A 426 -20.69 3.64 3.19
C TRP A 426 -21.88 4.58 3.08
N LYS A 427 -22.10 5.41 4.10
CA LYS A 427 -23.02 6.54 4.03
C LYS A 427 -22.46 7.60 3.07
N GLU A 428 -23.36 8.42 2.53
CA GLU A 428 -23.03 9.42 1.50
C GLU A 428 -22.02 10.49 1.95
N ASN A 429 -21.87 10.69 3.27
CA ASN A 429 -20.90 11.62 3.84
C ASN A 429 -19.46 11.07 3.90
N VAL A 430 -19.17 9.87 3.38
CA VAL A 430 -17.83 9.26 3.41
C VAL A 430 -16.75 10.19 2.85
N GLU A 431 -16.99 10.82 1.70
CA GLU A 431 -16.03 11.72 1.07
C GLU A 431 -15.81 13.00 1.90
N GLU A 432 -16.87 13.55 2.48
CA GLU A 432 -16.79 14.73 3.35
C GLU A 432 -15.93 14.43 4.58
N LEU A 433 -16.19 13.31 5.26
CA LEU A 433 -15.46 12.90 6.46
C LEU A 433 -13.96 12.69 6.16
N VAL A 434 -13.65 12.00 5.06
CA VAL A 434 -12.26 11.80 4.60
C VAL A 434 -11.58 13.13 4.30
N ASN A 435 -12.22 14.00 3.51
CA ASN A 435 -11.68 15.30 3.15
C ASN A 435 -11.41 16.19 4.38
N LYS A 436 -12.38 16.26 5.31
CA LYS A 436 -12.23 17.02 6.56
C LYS A 436 -11.07 16.47 7.40
N GLY A 437 -11.00 15.15 7.54
CA GLY A 437 -9.92 14.47 8.27
C GLY A 437 -8.55 14.78 7.69
N ILE A 438 -8.37 14.66 6.37
CA ILE A 438 -7.11 14.91 5.68
C ILE A 438 -6.69 16.38 5.81
N LYS A 439 -7.59 17.35 5.58
CA LYS A 439 -7.28 18.78 5.73
C LYS A 439 -6.81 19.12 7.15
N GLN A 440 -7.47 18.57 8.15
CA GLN A 440 -7.07 18.76 9.54
C GLN A 440 -5.68 18.15 9.81
N LEU A 441 -5.43 16.94 9.29
CA LEU A 441 -4.16 16.24 9.45
C LEU A 441 -2.98 16.98 8.77
N VAL A 442 -3.21 17.57 7.59
CA VAL A 442 -2.23 18.40 6.87
C VAL A 442 -1.89 19.66 7.67
N SER A 443 -2.89 20.30 8.31
CA SER A 443 -2.70 21.49 9.14
C SER A 443 -1.88 21.21 10.42
N GLU A 444 -2.09 20.04 11.02
CA GLU A 444 -1.41 19.61 12.24
C GLU A 444 0.03 19.14 11.99
N THR A 445 0.34 18.69 10.77
CA THR A 445 1.67 18.20 10.40
C THR A 445 2.55 19.34 9.86
N LYS A 446 3.42 19.93 10.70
CA LYS A 446 4.26 21.10 10.37
C LYS A 446 5.76 20.86 10.34
#